data_AF-A0A947XWF3-F1
#
_entry.id   AF-A0A947XWF3-F1
#
_cell.length_a   1.000
_cell.length_b   1.000
_cell.length_c   1.000
_cell.angle_alpha   90.00
_cell.angle_beta   90.00
_cell.angle_gamma   90.00
#
_symmetry.space_group_name_H-M   'P 1'
#
loop_
_entity.id
_entity.type
_entity.pdbx_description
1 polymer ?
#
loop_
_entity_poly.entity_id
_entity_poly.type
_entity_poly.pdbx_seq_one_letter_code
_entity_poly.pdbx_strand_id
1 'polypeptide(L)'
;MKQRIVAIALLVGFGLGSAGSLWAADKVELTTRVSGVVEEVLVKPGQRVKKGAVLLRLDRTVLQARLDEATAELARADADEADARRELARAEELFNRTVSSASELEAATLRHARAKAALSGADARRVIAKKNLSDAELKAPFNGVVSSVPGGPGTVVTADCQPKPLVVFQP
;
A
#
# COMPACT_ATOMS: atom_id res chain seq x y z
N MET A 1 -41.79 -18.15 -15.62
CA MET A 1 -41.19 -16.85 -15.26
C MET A 1 -39.80 -16.78 -15.87
N LYS A 2 -39.56 -15.74 -16.66
CA LYS A 2 -38.51 -15.62 -17.67
C LYS A 2 -37.16 -15.27 -17.05
N GLN A 3 -36.12 -15.96 -17.48
CA GLN A 3 -34.74 -15.50 -17.42
C GLN A 3 -34.34 -14.87 -18.77
N ARG A 4 -33.24 -14.11 -18.69
CA ARG A 4 -32.16 -13.93 -19.68
C ARG A 4 -32.11 -12.58 -20.41
N ILE A 5 -31.12 -11.80 -19.97
CA ILE A 5 -30.02 -11.24 -20.78
C ILE A 5 -30.48 -10.38 -21.96
N VAL A 6 -30.35 -9.06 -21.81
CA VAL A 6 -30.46 -8.11 -22.90
C VAL A 6 -29.07 -7.88 -23.49
N ALA A 7 -28.98 -8.19 -24.78
CA ALA A 7 -27.87 -7.96 -25.68
C ALA A 7 -27.75 -6.48 -26.06
N ILE A 8 -26.52 -6.02 -26.29
CA ILE A 8 -26.24 -4.86 -27.12
C ILE A 8 -25.49 -5.36 -28.35
N ALA A 9 -26.19 -5.35 -29.48
CA ALA A 9 -25.70 -5.68 -30.80
C ALA A 9 -25.28 -4.40 -31.52
N LEU A 10 -24.20 -4.44 -32.31
CA LEU A 10 -24.11 -3.58 -33.50
C LEU A 10 -23.16 -4.16 -34.57
N LEU A 11 -23.79 -4.69 -35.61
CA LEU A 11 -23.49 -4.63 -37.05
C LEU A 11 -22.05 -4.96 -37.53
N VAL A 12 -21.88 -6.19 -38.00
CA VAL A 12 -20.82 -6.56 -38.96
C VAL A 12 -21.31 -6.23 -40.38
N GLY A 13 -20.86 -5.10 -40.91
CA GLY A 13 -20.92 -4.78 -42.33
C GLY A 13 -19.67 -5.31 -43.02
N PHE A 14 -19.83 -6.27 -43.93
CA PHE A 14 -18.74 -6.77 -44.77
C PHE A 14 -18.45 -5.74 -45.86
N GLY A 15 -17.45 -4.89 -45.63
CA GLY A 15 -16.87 -3.98 -46.62
C GLY A 15 -15.44 -4.40 -46.90
N LEU A 16 -15.19 -4.84 -48.13
CA LEU A 16 -13.85 -4.93 -48.71
C LEU A 16 -13.26 -3.50 -48.77
N GLY A 17 -12.53 -3.15 -47.72
CA GLY A 17 -11.77 -1.91 -47.61
C GLY A 17 -10.43 -2.22 -46.98
N SER A 18 -9.40 -2.30 -47.80
CA SER A 18 -8.01 -2.30 -47.34
C SER A 18 -7.73 -1.01 -46.56
N ALA A 19 -7.67 -1.10 -45.24
CA ALA A 19 -7.06 -0.10 -44.38
C ALA A 19 -6.55 -0.81 -43.13
N GLY A 20 -5.27 -0.60 -42.83
CA GLY A 20 -4.47 -1.41 -41.92
C GLY A 20 -5.13 -1.65 -40.57
N SER A 21 -4.87 -2.86 -40.04
CA SER A 21 -5.06 -3.13 -38.62
C SER A 21 -4.16 -2.15 -37.84
N LEU A 22 -4.75 -1.03 -37.43
CA LEU A 22 -4.18 -0.15 -36.42
C LEU A 22 -4.14 -0.98 -35.14
N TRP A 23 -2.96 -1.49 -34.85
CA TRP A 23 -2.63 -2.20 -33.63
C TRP A 23 -3.28 -1.50 -32.45
N ALA A 24 -4.23 -2.17 -31.79
CA ALA A 24 -4.77 -1.72 -30.52
C ALA A 24 -3.60 -1.70 -29.55
N ALA A 25 -3.03 -0.52 -29.34
CA ALA A 25 -1.96 -0.35 -28.37
C ALA A 25 -2.46 -0.80 -26.99
N ASP A 26 -1.63 -1.56 -26.28
CA ASP A 26 -1.95 -2.11 -24.97
C ASP A 26 -2.48 -1.02 -24.04
N LYS A 27 -3.77 -1.09 -23.71
CA LYS A 27 -4.38 -0.17 -22.74
C LYS A 27 -4.17 -0.72 -21.34
N VAL A 28 -3.46 0.03 -20.48
CA VAL A 28 -3.25 -0.37 -19.09
C VAL A 28 -4.12 0.47 -18.17
N GLU A 29 -5.03 -0.20 -17.48
CA GLU A 29 -5.88 0.37 -16.45
C GLU A 29 -5.16 0.37 -15.10
N LEU A 30 -4.87 1.57 -14.58
CA LEU A 30 -4.25 1.75 -13.27
C LEU A 30 -5.33 2.08 -12.23
N THR A 31 -5.22 1.43 -11.08
CA THR A 31 -6.07 1.63 -9.90
C THR A 31 -5.20 1.77 -8.66
N THR A 32 -5.75 2.31 -7.56
CA THR A 32 -5.04 2.42 -6.29
C THR A 32 -5.17 1.11 -5.51
N ARG A 33 -4.07 0.69 -4.87
CA ARG A 33 -4.08 -0.49 -3.98
C ARG A 33 -4.75 -0.22 -2.64
N VAL A 34 -4.85 1.06 -2.26
CA VAL A 34 -5.46 1.51 -1.02
C VAL A 34 -6.81 2.18 -1.31
N SER A 35 -7.76 1.96 -0.41
CA SER A 35 -9.04 2.65 -0.41
C SER A 35 -8.87 4.07 0.13
N GLY A 36 -9.50 5.05 -0.49
CA GLY A 36 -9.40 6.45 -0.09
C GLY A 36 -10.20 7.37 -0.99
N VAL A 37 -10.23 8.66 -0.65
CA VAL A 37 -10.86 9.70 -1.47
C VAL A 37 -9.80 10.33 -2.33
N VAL A 38 -10.07 10.52 -3.63
CA VAL A 38 -9.18 11.29 -4.52
C VAL A 38 -9.18 12.75 -4.09
N GLU A 39 -8.04 13.23 -3.62
CA GLU A 39 -7.84 14.62 -3.22
C GLU A 39 -7.58 15.48 -4.47
N GLU A 40 -6.61 15.06 -5.28
CA GLU A 40 -6.15 15.83 -6.44
C GLU A 40 -5.73 14.94 -7.61
N VAL A 41 -6.04 15.41 -8.82
CA VAL A 41 -5.66 14.80 -10.09
C VAL A 41 -4.62 15.70 -10.77
N LEU A 42 -3.42 15.19 -10.95
CA LEU A 42 -2.25 15.97 -11.41
C LEU A 42 -2.01 15.86 -12.92
N VAL A 43 -2.82 15.03 -13.61
CA VAL A 43 -2.65 14.75 -15.04
C VAL A 43 -3.91 15.01 -15.83
N LYS A 44 -3.72 15.39 -17.10
CA LYS A 44 -4.81 15.63 -18.06
C LYS A 44 -4.87 14.51 -19.11
N PRO A 45 -6.06 14.17 -19.62
CA PRO A 45 -6.19 13.34 -20.81
C PRO A 45 -5.35 13.90 -21.97
N GLY A 46 -4.64 13.04 -22.68
CA GLY A 46 -3.70 13.39 -23.75
C GLY A 46 -2.30 13.81 -23.28
N GLN A 47 -2.04 13.90 -21.98
CA GLN A 47 -0.73 14.29 -21.45
C GLN A 47 0.27 13.13 -21.52
N ARG A 48 1.48 13.42 -22.03
CA ARG A 48 2.64 12.52 -21.93
C ARG A 48 3.22 12.56 -20.53
N VAL A 49 3.37 11.40 -19.90
CA VAL A 49 3.95 11.26 -18.57
C VAL A 49 5.11 10.25 -18.59
N LYS A 50 6.10 10.51 -17.75
CA LYS A 50 7.26 9.64 -17.58
C LYS A 50 7.02 8.62 -16.48
N LYS A 51 7.73 7.50 -16.51
CA LYS A 51 7.77 6.51 -15.43
C LYS A 51 8.09 7.22 -14.11
N GLY A 52 7.31 6.91 -13.08
CA GLY A 52 7.42 7.49 -11.74
C GLY A 52 6.68 8.82 -11.55
N ALA A 53 6.10 9.41 -12.59
CA ALA A 53 5.28 10.61 -12.44
C ALA A 53 4.01 10.32 -11.63
N VAL A 54 3.66 11.22 -10.72
CA VAL A 54 2.43 11.13 -9.92
C VAL A 54 1.24 11.53 -10.78
N LEU A 55 0.23 10.67 -10.83
CA LEU A 55 -0.96 10.83 -11.65
C LEU A 55 -2.12 11.39 -10.84
N LEU A 56 -2.36 10.79 -9.67
CA LEU A 56 -3.35 11.24 -8.71
C LEU A 56 -2.83 11.04 -7.28
N ARG A 57 -3.41 11.79 -6.35
CA ARG A 57 -3.16 11.64 -4.93
C ARG A 57 -4.49 11.42 -4.21
N LEU A 58 -4.49 10.43 -3.32
CA LEU A 58 -5.55 10.20 -2.37
C LEU A 58 -5.31 11.04 -1.11
N ASP A 59 -6.39 11.31 -0.36
CA ASP A 59 -6.33 11.93 0.96
C ASP A 59 -5.40 11.11 1.87
N ARG A 60 -4.34 11.78 2.32
CA ARG A 60 -3.29 11.18 3.16
C ARG A 60 -3.55 11.34 4.64
N THR A 61 -4.52 12.15 5.05
CA THR A 61 -4.71 12.56 6.45
C THR A 61 -4.85 11.33 7.36
N VAL A 62 -5.71 10.38 6.98
CA VAL A 62 -5.91 9.15 7.73
C VAL A 62 -4.69 8.24 7.66
N LEU A 63 -4.04 8.13 6.49
CA LEU A 63 -2.88 7.26 6.31
C LEU A 63 -1.64 7.77 7.05
N GLN A 64 -1.47 9.08 7.14
CA GLN A 64 -0.42 9.72 7.90
C GLN A 64 -0.65 9.49 9.40
N ALA A 65 -1.88 9.70 9.88
CA ALA A 65 -2.23 9.41 11.28
C ALA A 65 -1.96 7.93 11.65
N ARG A 66 -2.23 6.99 10.74
CA ARG A 66 -1.90 5.56 10.92
C ARG A 66 -0.38 5.30 10.97
N LEU A 67 0.40 6.02 10.16
CA LEU A 67 1.86 5.93 10.21
C LEU A 67 2.39 6.49 11.54
N ASP A 68 1.84 7.61 12.00
CA ASP A 68 2.23 8.24 13.26
C ASP A 68 1.89 7.34 14.46
N GLU A 69 0.69 6.73 14.45
CA GLU A 69 0.26 5.71 15.43
C GLU A 69 1.23 4.52 15.47
N ALA A 70 1.56 3.95 14.32
CA ALA A 70 2.49 2.82 14.24
C ALA A 70 3.93 3.20 14.65
N THR A 71 4.34 4.44 14.40
CA THR A 71 5.65 4.96 14.78
C THR A 71 5.74 5.16 16.30
N ALA A 72 4.68 5.66 16.93
CA ALA A 72 4.59 5.77 18.38
C ALA A 72 4.62 4.40 19.06
N GLU A 73 3.91 3.42 18.49
CA GLU A 73 3.90 2.05 18.99
C GLU A 73 5.28 1.37 18.88
N LEU A 74 6.00 1.63 17.80
CA LEU A 74 7.39 1.19 17.68
C LEU A 74 8.27 1.80 18.77
N ALA A 75 8.16 3.11 19.02
CA ALA A 75 8.95 3.79 20.03
C ALA A 75 8.68 3.22 21.44
N ARG A 76 7.43 2.84 21.74
CA ARG A 76 7.09 2.14 22.98
C ARG A 76 7.76 0.77 23.05
N ALA A 77 7.62 -0.04 22.00
CA ALA A 77 8.20 -1.39 21.96
C ALA A 77 9.73 -1.38 22.02
N ASP A 78 10.38 -0.34 21.47
CA ASP A 78 11.83 -0.13 21.55
C ASP A 78 12.28 0.18 22.99
N ALA A 79 11.53 1.05 23.70
CA ALA A 79 11.76 1.32 25.11
C ALA A 79 11.59 0.05 25.96
N ASP A 80 10.54 -0.74 25.72
CA ASP A 80 10.28 -1.99 26.43
C ASP A 80 11.39 -3.04 26.19
N GLU A 81 11.90 -3.15 24.95
CA GLU A 81 13.05 -4.01 24.64
C GLU A 81 14.31 -3.54 25.36
N ALA A 82 14.58 -2.23 25.33
CA ALA A 82 15.74 -1.66 25.99
C ALA A 82 15.70 -1.88 27.51
N ASP A 83 14.52 -1.80 28.12
CA ASP A 83 14.30 -2.06 29.54
C ASP A 83 14.51 -3.55 29.87
N ALA A 84 13.88 -4.45 29.10
CA ALA A 84 14.04 -5.88 29.27
C ALA A 84 15.48 -6.35 29.04
N ARG A 85 16.21 -5.71 28.11
CA ARG A 85 17.63 -5.98 27.86
C ARG A 85 18.51 -5.57 29.04
N ARG A 86 18.25 -4.42 29.66
CA ARG A 86 18.97 -3.99 30.88
C ARG A 86 18.70 -4.95 32.03
N GLU A 87 17.48 -5.43 32.17
CA GLU A 87 17.12 -6.40 33.20
C GLU A 87 17.79 -7.75 32.99
N LEU A 88 17.83 -8.24 31.75
CA LEU A 88 18.56 -9.46 31.40
C LEU A 88 20.05 -9.34 31.75
N ALA A 89 20.71 -8.24 31.36
CA ALA A 89 22.12 -8.02 31.68
C ALA A 89 22.38 -8.01 33.20
N ARG A 90 21.47 -7.42 33.99
CA ARG A 90 21.55 -7.48 35.46
C ARG A 90 21.38 -8.89 35.99
N ALA A 91 20.40 -9.64 35.49
CA ALA A 91 20.15 -11.02 35.90
C ALA A 91 21.34 -11.94 35.57
N GLU A 92 21.98 -11.75 34.41
CA GLU A 92 23.20 -12.46 34.01
C GLU A 92 24.36 -12.18 34.97
N GLU A 93 24.57 -10.91 35.35
CA GLU A 93 25.62 -10.55 36.31
C GLU A 93 25.36 -11.18 37.68
N LEU A 94 24.13 -11.11 38.19
CA LEU A 94 23.76 -11.67 39.49
C LEU A 94 23.84 -13.20 39.50
N PHE A 95 23.49 -13.86 38.40
CA PHE A 95 23.63 -15.31 38.24
C PHE A 95 25.10 -15.73 38.23
N ASN A 96 25.96 -15.00 37.50
CA ASN A 96 27.40 -15.28 37.47
C ASN A 96 28.06 -15.07 38.85
N ARG A 97 27.52 -14.16 39.67
CA ARG A 97 27.92 -13.96 41.06
C ARG A 97 27.28 -14.96 42.04
N THR A 98 26.51 -15.93 41.54
CA THR A 98 25.80 -16.96 42.32
C THR A 98 24.78 -16.37 43.32
N VAL A 99 24.27 -15.17 43.03
CA VAL A 99 23.28 -14.46 43.87
C VAL A 99 21.84 -14.74 43.42
N SER A 100 21.64 -14.99 42.12
CA SER A 100 20.33 -15.23 41.50
C SER A 100 20.13 -16.71 41.16
N SER A 101 18.87 -17.16 41.19
CA SER A 101 18.49 -18.51 40.72
C SER A 101 18.52 -18.64 39.19
N ALA A 102 18.66 -19.86 38.67
CA ALA A 102 18.54 -20.13 37.23
C ALA A 102 17.15 -19.75 36.69
N SER A 103 16.10 -19.94 37.50
CA SER A 103 14.73 -19.55 37.16
C SER A 103 14.55 -18.05 36.95
N GLU A 104 15.27 -17.20 37.70
CA GLU A 104 15.23 -15.75 37.51
C GLU A 104 15.90 -15.31 36.21
N LEU A 105 17.06 -15.91 35.89
CA LEU A 105 17.75 -15.68 34.61
C LEU A 105 16.89 -16.11 33.42
N GLU A 106 16.28 -17.31 33.50
CA GLU A 106 15.36 -17.79 32.46
C GLU A 106 14.15 -16.87 32.30
N ALA A 107 13.57 -16.39 33.40
CA ALA A 107 12.46 -15.45 33.36
C ALA A 107 12.86 -14.11 32.70
N ALA A 108 14.05 -13.57 33.01
CA ALA A 108 14.58 -12.37 32.38
C ALA A 108 14.85 -12.57 30.88
N THR A 109 15.42 -13.72 30.51
CA THR A 109 15.69 -14.10 29.12
C THR A 109 14.40 -14.18 28.32
N LEU A 110 13.36 -14.80 28.88
CA LEU A 110 12.06 -14.90 28.23
C LEU A 110 11.38 -13.53 28.08
N ARG A 111 11.51 -12.64 29.08
CA ARG A 111 10.99 -11.27 28.98
C ARG A 111 11.68 -10.49 27.85
N HIS A 112 13.01 -10.56 27.76
CA HIS A 112 13.77 -9.93 26.67
C HIS A 112 13.34 -10.47 25.31
N ALA A 113 13.24 -11.79 25.16
CA ALA A 113 12.81 -12.43 23.91
C ALA A 113 11.39 -11.97 23.48
N ARG A 114 10.45 -11.85 24.43
CA ARG A 114 9.10 -11.34 24.17
C ARG A 114 9.11 -9.87 23.75
N ALA A 115 9.86 -9.02 24.44
CA ALA A 115 9.97 -7.61 24.11
C ALA A 115 10.59 -7.39 22.71
N LYS A 116 11.65 -8.15 22.40
CA LYS A 116 12.27 -8.16 21.06
C LYS A 116 11.30 -8.60 19.96
N ALA A 117 10.47 -9.61 20.22
CA ALA A 117 9.43 -10.04 19.28
C ALA A 117 8.36 -8.95 19.10
N ALA A 118 7.95 -8.29 20.18
CA ALA A 118 7.01 -7.17 20.12
C ALA A 118 7.56 -5.99 19.30
N LEU A 119 8.83 -5.63 19.48
CA LEU A 119 9.55 -4.63 18.70
C LEU A 119 9.54 -4.96 17.20
N SER A 120 9.89 -6.20 16.84
CA SER A 120 9.84 -6.64 15.44
C SER A 120 8.43 -6.56 14.85
N GLY A 121 7.41 -6.89 15.64
CA GLY A 121 6.01 -6.78 15.22
C GLY A 121 5.57 -5.32 15.01
N ALA A 122 6.00 -4.41 15.88
CA ALA A 122 5.72 -2.98 15.74
C ALA A 122 6.43 -2.37 14.53
N ASP A 123 7.68 -2.78 14.26
CA ASP A 123 8.42 -2.35 13.08
C ASP A 123 7.72 -2.76 11.77
N ALA A 124 7.25 -4.01 11.71
CA ALA A 124 6.46 -4.50 10.57
C ALA A 124 5.19 -3.68 10.36
N ARG A 125 4.46 -3.32 11.44
CA ARG A 125 3.28 -2.45 11.36
C ARG A 125 3.62 -1.06 10.80
N ARG A 126 4.73 -0.46 11.24
CA ARG A 126 5.22 0.84 10.71
C ARG A 126 5.56 0.72 9.22
N VAL A 127 6.21 -0.35 8.79
CA VAL A 127 6.54 -0.58 7.37
C VAL A 127 5.28 -0.70 6.52
N ILE A 128 4.26 -1.43 6.98
CA ILE A 128 2.98 -1.55 6.29
C ILE A 128 2.28 -0.18 6.19
N ALA A 129 2.20 0.57 7.29
CA ALA A 129 1.59 1.90 7.29
C ALA A 129 2.31 2.87 6.34
N LYS A 130 3.65 2.85 6.33
CA LYS A 130 4.47 3.65 5.40
C LYS A 130 4.23 3.26 3.95
N LYS A 131 4.07 1.96 3.67
CA LYS A 131 3.77 1.46 2.33
C LYS A 131 2.39 1.92 1.88
N ASN A 132 1.38 1.83 2.74
CA ASN A 132 0.03 2.33 2.45
C ASN A 132 0.02 3.83 2.15
N LEU A 133 0.78 4.64 2.89
CA LEU A 133 0.93 6.07 2.63
C LEU A 133 1.62 6.33 1.27
N SER A 134 2.64 5.55 0.92
CA SER A 134 3.27 5.66 -0.41
C SER A 134 2.34 5.22 -1.54
N ASP A 135 1.47 4.26 -1.28
CA ASP A 135 0.50 3.73 -2.24
C ASP A 135 -0.74 4.66 -2.38
N ALA A 136 -0.85 5.70 -1.53
CA ALA A 136 -1.80 6.80 -1.69
C ALA A 136 -1.48 7.72 -2.89
N GLU A 137 -0.28 7.59 -3.45
CA GLU A 137 0.12 8.23 -4.71
C GLU A 137 0.07 7.22 -5.86
N LEU A 138 -0.78 7.43 -6.85
CA LEU A 138 -0.72 6.61 -8.06
C LEU A 138 0.39 7.13 -8.96
N LYS A 139 1.40 6.28 -9.23
CA LYS A 139 2.53 6.61 -10.10
C LYS A 139 2.47 5.83 -11.40
N ALA A 140 2.94 6.45 -12.48
CA ALA A 140 3.05 5.79 -13.78
C ALA A 140 4.13 4.67 -13.74
N PRO A 141 3.79 3.40 -14.01
CA PRO A 141 4.77 2.31 -14.01
C PRO A 141 5.74 2.35 -15.22
N PHE A 142 5.34 3.01 -16.31
CA PHE A 142 6.11 3.19 -17.54
C PHE A 142 5.85 4.58 -18.15
N ASN A 143 6.63 4.96 -19.17
CA ASN A 143 6.40 6.18 -19.94
C ASN A 143 5.22 5.94 -20.89
N GLY A 144 4.28 6.87 -20.97
CA GLY A 144 3.14 6.72 -21.88
C GLY A 144 2.27 7.96 -21.95
N VAL A 145 1.17 7.84 -22.69
CA VAL A 145 0.16 8.90 -22.81
C VAL A 145 -1.05 8.53 -21.97
N VAL A 146 -1.54 9.48 -21.17
CA VAL A 146 -2.79 9.33 -20.43
C VAL A 146 -3.95 9.38 -21.43
N SER A 147 -4.67 8.28 -21.61
CA SER A 147 -5.82 8.22 -22.53
C SER A 147 -7.05 8.89 -21.90
N SER A 148 -7.42 8.47 -20.68
CA SER A 148 -8.58 8.99 -19.94
C SER A 148 -8.35 8.94 -18.43
N VAL A 149 -8.92 9.92 -17.72
CA VAL A 149 -8.90 10.01 -16.25
C VAL A 149 -10.35 10.06 -15.74
N PRO A 150 -11.02 8.91 -15.58
CA PRO A 150 -12.41 8.85 -15.11
C PRO A 150 -12.58 9.21 -13.62
N GLY A 151 -11.51 9.16 -12.81
CA GLY A 151 -11.53 9.57 -11.40
C GLY A 151 -11.30 11.06 -11.25
N GLY A 152 -12.32 11.81 -10.83
CA GLY A 152 -12.20 13.23 -10.47
C GLY A 152 -11.94 13.45 -8.98
N PRO A 153 -11.56 14.67 -8.56
CA PRO A 153 -11.49 15.04 -7.14
C PRO A 153 -12.81 14.71 -6.42
N GLY A 154 -12.73 14.13 -5.22
CA GLY A 154 -13.88 13.68 -4.43
C GLY A 154 -14.39 12.27 -4.79
N THR A 155 -13.81 11.59 -5.78
CA THR A 155 -14.16 10.19 -6.08
C THR A 155 -13.65 9.28 -4.96
N VAL A 156 -14.53 8.47 -4.39
CA VAL A 156 -14.14 7.41 -3.44
C VAL A 156 -13.66 6.21 -4.24
N VAL A 157 -12.45 5.74 -3.94
CA VAL A 157 -11.91 4.50 -4.47
C VAL A 157 -11.92 3.48 -3.34
N THR A 158 -12.58 2.35 -3.58
CA THR A 158 -12.43 1.16 -2.74
C THR A 158 -11.54 0.18 -3.47
N ALA A 159 -10.58 -0.40 -2.75
CA ALA A 159 -9.83 -1.56 -3.22
C ALA A 159 -10.71 -2.82 -3.08
N ASP A 160 -11.83 -2.88 -3.81
CA ASP A 160 -12.72 -4.05 -3.88
C ASP A 160 -12.44 -4.92 -5.13
N CYS A 161 -13.10 -6.07 -5.24
CA CYS A 161 -12.84 -7.11 -6.26
C CYS A 161 -13.06 -6.67 -7.72
N GLN A 162 -13.60 -5.48 -7.97
CA GLN A 162 -13.64 -4.86 -9.30
C GLN A 162 -13.06 -3.45 -9.22
N PRO A 163 -11.73 -3.30 -9.18
CA PRO A 163 -11.13 -2.00 -9.06
C PRO A 163 -11.48 -1.16 -10.30
N LYS A 164 -12.24 -0.09 -10.09
CA LYS A 164 -12.60 0.84 -11.16
C LYS A 164 -11.31 1.46 -11.72
N PRO A 165 -11.11 1.45 -13.05
CA PRO A 165 -9.91 2.04 -13.63
C PRO A 165 -9.89 3.54 -13.37
N LEU A 166 -8.78 4.03 -12.83
CA LEU A 166 -8.59 5.46 -12.54
C LEU A 166 -7.80 6.16 -13.65
N VAL A 167 -6.90 5.43 -14.31
CA VAL A 167 -6.15 5.95 -15.46
C VAL A 167 -5.98 4.85 -16.50
N VAL A 168 -6.29 5.16 -17.76
CA VAL A 168 -5.99 4.28 -18.90
C VAL A 168 -4.74 4.82 -19.60
N PHE A 169 -3.69 4.00 -19.67
CA PHE A 169 -2.45 4.31 -20.38
C PHE A 169 -2.42 3.68 -21.76
N GLN A 170 -1.74 4.35 -22.68
CA GLN A 170 -1.28 3.78 -23.93
C GLN A 170 0.26 3.95 -24.00
N PRO A 171 1.04 2.88 -24.22
CA PRO A 171 2.49 2.97 -24.39
C PRO A 171 2.89 3.79 -25.62
#